data_AF-A0A1I0K495-F1
#
_entry.id   AF-A0A1I0K495-F1
#
_cell.length_a   1.000
_cell.length_b   1.000
_cell.length_c   1.000
_cell.angle_alpha   90.00
_cell.angle_beta   90.00
_cell.angle_gamma   90.00
#
_symmetry.space_group_name_H-M   'P 1'
#
loop_
_entity.id
_entity.type
_entity.pdbx_description
1 polymer ?
#
loop_
_entity_poly.entity_id
_entity_poly.type
_entity_poly.pdbx_seq_one_letter_code
_entity_poly.pdbx_strand_id
1 'polypeptide(L)'
;MKAIIHSSGGADLDVITAAASDVRKGKVIVDRDGNPLTGTMAEKGAATYYGQNYDQVIAANQYLTGNQTIAGDGNLQPWNIKRGVTIFGRAGTFEGWLDLYYNIFLDGNTSGINYNGLYTDYVNVGNTISFKANASQNARKGVAFSSPVSFSSYGRLYVRYSSDVSLTVGVVKQGADYGSWEVSTSDSYSIDSNVREVALDIFGITRRPVVFIGISGYFPTYSASIHRIILGRPL
;
A
#
# COMPACT_ATOMS: atom_id res chain seq x y z
N MET A 1 51.20 -79.79 -24.31
CA MET A 1 50.23 -78.85 -23.70
C MET A 1 51.02 -77.68 -23.14
N LYS A 2 50.86 -76.48 -23.71
CA LYS A 2 51.53 -75.26 -23.22
C LYS A 2 50.46 -74.42 -22.52
N ALA A 3 50.56 -74.29 -21.21
CA ALA A 3 49.69 -73.43 -20.43
C ALA A 3 49.95 -71.98 -20.83
N ILE A 4 48.91 -71.28 -21.27
CA ILE A 4 48.92 -69.82 -21.40
C ILE A 4 48.34 -69.30 -20.09
N ILE A 5 49.22 -68.87 -19.18
CA ILE A 5 48.81 -68.11 -18.00
C ILE A 5 48.67 -66.66 -18.48
N HIS A 6 47.43 -66.19 -18.65
CA HIS A 6 47.16 -64.77 -18.76
C HIS A 6 47.25 -64.16 -17.36
N SER A 7 48.42 -63.65 -16.96
CA SER A 7 48.47 -62.69 -15.86
C SER A 7 48.04 -61.33 -16.42
N SER A 8 46.74 -61.09 -16.48
CA SER A 8 46.24 -59.74 -16.71
C SER A 8 46.56 -58.93 -15.45
N GLY A 9 47.60 -58.12 -15.52
CA GLY A 9 47.89 -57.09 -14.52
C GLY A 9 46.75 -56.08 -14.50
N GLY A 10 45.71 -56.39 -13.75
CA GLY A 10 44.69 -55.42 -13.39
C GLY A 10 45.36 -54.28 -12.63
N ALA A 11 45.00 -53.05 -12.97
CA ALA A 11 45.48 -51.89 -12.24
C ALA A 11 45.13 -52.04 -10.75
N ASP A 12 46.08 -51.69 -9.89
CA ASP A 12 45.91 -51.61 -8.45
C ASP A 12 44.71 -50.70 -8.10
N LEU A 13 43.77 -51.21 -7.30
CA LEU A 13 42.54 -50.52 -6.87
C LEU A 13 42.64 -50.04 -5.40
N ASP A 14 43.81 -50.14 -4.76
CA ASP A 14 44.00 -49.89 -3.32
C ASP A 14 43.74 -48.43 -2.89
N VAL A 15 43.57 -47.51 -3.84
CA VAL A 15 43.34 -46.06 -3.60
C VAL A 15 41.87 -45.66 -3.81
N ILE A 16 40.93 -46.59 -4.04
CA ILE A 16 39.51 -46.24 -4.21
C ILE A 16 38.87 -45.84 -2.87
N THR A 17 38.53 -44.55 -2.76
CA THR A 17 37.85 -43.97 -1.58
C THR A 17 36.36 -43.71 -1.77
N ALA A 18 35.82 -43.87 -2.97
CA ALA A 18 34.41 -43.60 -3.26
C ALA A 18 33.51 -44.68 -2.65
N ALA A 19 32.53 -44.26 -1.85
CA ALA A 19 31.46 -45.12 -1.35
C ALA A 19 30.22 -45.02 -2.24
N ALA A 20 29.24 -45.92 -2.03
CA ALA A 20 27.97 -45.90 -2.76
C ALA A 20 27.26 -44.53 -2.65
N SER A 21 27.37 -43.85 -1.50
CA SER A 21 26.80 -42.51 -1.28
C SER A 21 27.44 -41.41 -2.13
N ASP A 22 28.65 -41.64 -2.63
CA ASP A 22 29.39 -40.71 -3.49
C ASP A 22 29.10 -40.93 -4.98
N VAL A 23 28.44 -42.04 -5.31
CA VAL A 23 28.11 -42.43 -6.67
C VAL A 23 26.65 -42.11 -6.95
N ARG A 24 26.38 -41.51 -8.11
CA ARG A 24 25.04 -41.15 -8.55
C ARG A 24 24.08 -42.35 -8.51
N LYS A 25 22.83 -42.09 -8.11
CA LYS A 25 21.83 -43.15 -7.92
C LYS A 25 21.66 -43.98 -9.19
N GLY A 26 21.81 -45.30 -9.07
CA GLY A 26 21.67 -46.24 -10.18
C GLY A 26 22.84 -46.26 -11.18
N LYS A 27 23.92 -45.51 -10.94
CA LYS A 27 25.21 -45.72 -11.65
C LYS A 27 26.01 -46.79 -10.92
N VAL A 28 26.83 -47.52 -11.66
CA VAL A 28 27.65 -48.61 -11.11
C VAL A 28 29.11 -48.30 -11.41
N ILE A 29 29.96 -48.40 -10.38
CA ILE A 29 31.42 -48.37 -10.51
C ILE A 29 32.00 -49.68 -9.98
N VAL A 30 33.32 -49.83 -10.05
CA VAL A 30 34.04 -50.94 -9.41
C VAL A 30 34.62 -50.44 -8.09
N ASP A 31 34.46 -51.20 -7.00
CA ASP A 31 35.06 -50.90 -5.70
C ASP A 31 36.50 -51.40 -5.58
N ARG A 32 37.14 -51.14 -4.43
CA ARG A 32 38.54 -51.55 -4.15
C ARG A 32 38.75 -53.07 -4.26
N ASP A 33 37.70 -53.84 -4.05
CA ASP A 33 37.73 -55.30 -4.04
C ASP A 33 37.40 -55.89 -5.44
N GLY A 34 37.22 -55.02 -6.45
CA GLY A 34 36.89 -55.42 -7.81
C GLY A 34 35.40 -55.71 -8.04
N ASN A 35 34.53 -55.43 -7.08
CA ASN A 35 33.10 -55.72 -7.15
C ASN A 35 32.29 -54.52 -7.65
N PRO A 36 31.10 -54.75 -8.27
CA PRO A 36 30.23 -53.66 -8.69
C PRO A 36 29.63 -52.94 -7.47
N LEU A 37 29.86 -51.63 -7.39
CA LEU A 37 29.30 -50.73 -6.38
C LEU A 37 28.24 -49.85 -7.04
N THR A 38 26.97 -50.05 -6.67
CA THR A 38 25.85 -49.25 -7.16
C THR A 38 25.67 -48.00 -6.31
N GLY A 39 25.60 -46.85 -6.98
CA GLY A 39 25.44 -45.56 -6.34
C GLY A 39 24.08 -45.34 -5.70
N THR A 40 24.13 -44.64 -4.56
CA THR A 40 22.99 -44.33 -3.68
C THR A 40 22.95 -42.87 -3.27
N MET A 41 23.78 -42.00 -3.88
CA MET A 41 23.75 -40.56 -3.63
C MET A 41 22.32 -40.03 -3.71
N ALA A 42 21.90 -39.27 -2.70
CA ALA A 42 20.59 -38.64 -2.70
C ALA A 42 20.47 -37.70 -3.92
N GLU A 43 19.29 -37.64 -4.52
CA GLU A 43 19.05 -36.81 -5.71
C GLU A 43 17.87 -35.88 -5.49
N LYS A 44 17.97 -34.67 -6.04
CA LYS A 44 16.91 -33.68 -6.02
C LYS A 44 16.63 -33.16 -7.42
N GLY A 45 15.37 -33.32 -7.85
CA GLY A 45 14.86 -32.78 -9.10
C GLY A 45 14.81 -31.26 -9.12
N ALA A 46 14.49 -30.69 -10.28
CA ALA A 46 14.32 -29.25 -10.45
C ALA A 46 13.30 -28.67 -9.46
N ALA A 47 13.55 -27.47 -8.95
CA ALA A 47 12.63 -26.75 -8.08
C ALA A 47 12.78 -25.23 -8.23
N THR A 48 11.72 -24.51 -7.88
CA THR A 48 11.71 -23.04 -7.83
C THR A 48 11.41 -22.59 -6.40
N TYR A 49 12.20 -21.65 -5.90
CA TYR A 49 12.12 -21.07 -4.57
C TYR A 49 11.67 -19.61 -4.67
N TYR A 50 10.72 -19.23 -3.82
CA TYR A 50 10.25 -17.85 -3.68
C TYR A 50 10.59 -17.37 -2.27
N GLY A 51 10.97 -16.09 -2.13
CA GLY A 51 11.28 -15.51 -0.82
C GLY A 51 10.16 -15.76 0.20
N GLN A 52 10.53 -16.30 1.35
CA GLN A 52 9.65 -16.51 2.51
C GLN A 52 10.13 -15.66 3.69
N ASN A 53 9.35 -15.62 4.76
CA ASN A 53 9.78 -15.06 6.04
C ASN A 53 10.64 -16.04 6.88
N TYR A 54 11.11 -17.14 6.29
CA TYR A 54 12.00 -18.13 6.89
C TYR A 54 12.97 -18.70 5.85
N ASP A 55 14.07 -19.30 6.33
CA ASP A 55 15.10 -19.87 5.47
C ASP A 55 14.60 -21.12 4.74
N GLN A 56 14.81 -21.15 3.42
CA GLN A 56 14.61 -22.34 2.62
C GLN A 56 15.96 -23.00 2.35
N VAL A 57 16.17 -24.20 2.90
CA VAL A 57 17.45 -24.90 2.84
C VAL A 57 17.40 -26.00 1.77
N ILE A 58 18.40 -26.01 0.90
CA ILE A 58 18.73 -27.17 0.07
C ILE A 58 19.73 -28.00 0.87
N ALA A 59 19.33 -29.20 1.30
CA ALA A 59 20.18 -30.07 2.10
C ALA A 59 21.54 -30.36 1.40
N ALA A 60 22.60 -30.55 2.17
CA ALA A 60 23.90 -30.94 1.65
C ALA A 60 23.93 -32.39 1.16
N ASN A 61 25.02 -32.79 0.49
CA ASN A 61 25.32 -34.17 0.09
C ASN A 61 24.26 -34.82 -0.81
N GLN A 62 23.74 -34.06 -1.77
CA GLN A 62 22.82 -34.56 -2.79
C GLN A 62 23.19 -34.03 -4.18
N TYR A 63 22.87 -34.81 -5.21
CA TYR A 63 23.04 -34.43 -6.60
C TYR A 63 21.80 -33.72 -7.12
N LEU A 64 21.98 -32.54 -7.73
CA LEU A 64 20.90 -31.81 -8.37
C LEU A 64 20.71 -32.32 -9.80
N THR A 65 19.60 -33.02 -10.05
CA THR A 65 19.28 -33.55 -11.39
C THR A 65 18.61 -32.53 -12.30
N GLY A 66 18.25 -31.37 -11.76
CA GLY A 66 17.77 -30.22 -12.51
C GLY A 66 18.03 -28.90 -11.78
N ASN A 67 17.81 -27.80 -12.50
CA ASN A 67 18.06 -26.45 -11.99
C ASN A 67 17.27 -26.17 -10.71
N GLN A 68 17.93 -25.51 -9.77
CA GLN A 68 17.30 -24.94 -8.59
C GLN A 68 17.24 -23.43 -8.82
N THR A 69 16.04 -22.91 -9.04
CA THR A 69 15.85 -21.50 -9.40
C THR A 69 15.38 -20.73 -8.18
N ILE A 70 16.12 -19.71 -7.78
CA ILE A 70 15.66 -18.74 -6.78
C ILE A 70 15.05 -17.57 -7.56
N ALA A 71 13.74 -17.39 -7.45
CA ALA A 71 13.03 -16.38 -8.21
C ALA A 71 13.42 -14.96 -7.73
N GLY A 72 13.92 -14.15 -8.66
CA GLY A 72 14.06 -12.72 -8.42
C GLY A 72 12.71 -12.01 -8.49
N ASP A 73 12.57 -10.91 -7.76
CA ASP A 73 11.41 -10.02 -7.86
C ASP A 73 11.87 -8.65 -8.34
N GLY A 74 11.34 -8.20 -9.47
CA GLY A 74 11.66 -6.88 -10.04
C GLY A 74 11.29 -5.72 -9.10
N ASN A 75 10.33 -5.93 -8.20
CA ASN A 75 9.90 -4.95 -7.21
C ASN A 75 10.78 -4.92 -5.96
N LEU A 76 11.77 -5.81 -5.81
CA LEU A 76 12.74 -5.79 -4.71
C LEU A 76 13.78 -4.67 -4.92
N GLN A 77 13.29 -3.44 -4.96
CA GLN A 77 14.06 -2.22 -5.19
C GLN A 77 14.00 -1.33 -3.95
N PRO A 78 15.07 -0.58 -3.64
CA PRO A 78 15.10 0.29 -2.47
C PRO A 78 13.92 1.27 -2.39
N TRP A 79 13.48 1.82 -3.52
CA TRP A 79 12.37 2.77 -3.59
C TRP A 79 10.97 2.15 -3.40
N ASN A 80 10.86 0.82 -3.43
CA ASN A 80 9.62 0.11 -3.08
C ASN A 80 9.61 -0.36 -1.61
N ILE A 81 10.74 -0.28 -0.91
CA ILE A 81 10.91 -0.74 0.47
C ILE A 81 10.89 0.48 1.40
N LYS A 82 10.05 0.42 2.44
CA LYS A 82 9.91 1.48 3.46
C LYS A 82 11.27 1.82 4.09
N ARG A 83 11.59 3.11 4.26
CA ARG A 83 12.80 3.52 4.97
C ARG A 83 12.86 2.95 6.39
N GLY A 84 14.07 2.53 6.77
CA GLY A 84 14.33 1.86 8.05
C GLY A 84 14.03 0.36 8.02
N VAL A 85 13.40 -0.16 6.96
CA VAL A 85 13.22 -1.60 6.74
C VAL A 85 14.29 -2.10 5.78
N THR A 86 14.82 -3.29 6.05
CA THR A 86 15.75 -3.98 5.14
C THR A 86 15.14 -5.32 4.75
N ILE A 87 15.02 -5.59 3.45
CA ILE A 87 14.52 -6.87 2.92
C ILE A 87 15.63 -7.46 2.05
N PHE A 88 16.06 -8.69 2.35
CA PHE A 88 17.16 -9.38 1.66
C PHE A 88 18.42 -8.51 1.47
N GLY A 89 18.82 -7.78 2.51
CA GLY A 89 20.01 -6.90 2.50
C GLY A 89 19.84 -5.57 1.75
N ARG A 90 18.68 -5.30 1.15
CA ARG A 90 18.37 -4.01 0.51
C ARG A 90 17.66 -3.08 1.49
N ALA A 91 18.35 -2.02 1.88
CA ALA A 91 17.78 -0.98 2.73
C ALA A 91 16.72 -0.17 1.96
N GLY A 92 15.59 0.07 2.60
CA GLY A 92 14.52 0.88 2.03
C GLY A 92 14.86 2.36 1.98
N THR A 93 14.47 2.99 0.87
CA THR A 93 14.60 4.44 0.66
C THR A 93 13.25 5.13 0.49
N PHE A 94 12.15 4.37 0.49
CA PHE A 94 10.81 4.92 0.32
C PHE A 94 10.39 5.71 1.57
N GLU A 95 10.19 7.01 1.37
CA GLU A 95 9.71 7.97 2.39
C GLU A 95 8.22 8.30 2.25
N GLY A 96 7.55 7.78 1.23
CA GLY A 96 6.20 8.19 0.87
C GLY A 96 5.12 7.62 1.80
N TRP A 97 4.02 8.35 1.91
CA TRP A 97 2.71 7.77 2.16
C TRP A 97 2.14 7.32 0.79
N LEU A 98 1.51 6.14 0.72
CA LEU A 98 0.71 5.78 -0.46
C LEU A 98 -0.58 6.61 -0.40
N ASP A 99 -0.50 7.87 -0.82
CA ASP A 99 -1.61 8.82 -0.67
C ASP A 99 -2.68 8.57 -1.74
N LEU A 100 -3.59 7.63 -1.44
CA LEU A 100 -4.87 7.48 -2.15
C LEU A 100 -5.71 8.77 -2.06
N TYR A 101 -5.35 9.64 -1.12
CA TYR A 101 -6.06 10.86 -0.80
C TYR A 101 -5.19 12.10 -0.97
N TYR A 102 -5.78 13.27 -0.96
CA TYR A 102 -5.08 14.54 -0.79
C TYR A 102 -5.74 15.31 0.34
N ASN A 103 -4.94 15.68 1.33
CA ASN A 103 -5.43 16.30 2.55
C ASN A 103 -5.61 17.80 2.35
N ILE A 104 -6.86 18.25 2.29
CA ILE A 104 -7.21 19.67 2.36
C ILE A 104 -7.14 20.11 3.83
N PHE A 105 -7.67 19.30 4.75
CA PHE A 105 -7.59 19.54 6.18
C PHE A 105 -7.50 18.22 6.94
N LEU A 106 -6.52 18.10 7.83
CA LEU A 106 -6.38 16.96 8.73
C LEU A 106 -5.66 17.41 10.01
N ASP A 107 -6.31 17.24 11.16
CA ASP A 107 -5.72 17.50 12.48
C ASP A 107 -5.04 18.87 12.62
N GLY A 108 -5.66 19.91 12.06
CA GLY A 108 -5.15 21.29 12.10
C GLY A 108 -4.13 21.67 11.04
N ASN A 109 -3.74 20.73 10.18
CA ASN A 109 -2.91 21.05 9.03
C ASN A 109 -3.73 21.81 7.97
N THR A 110 -3.46 23.09 7.82
CA THR A 110 -4.14 24.03 6.89
C THR A 110 -3.18 24.72 5.92
N SER A 111 -1.93 24.25 5.81
CA SER A 111 -0.89 24.94 5.04
C SER A 111 -1.33 25.21 3.59
N GLY A 112 -1.29 26.48 3.17
CA GLY A 112 -1.65 26.91 1.81
C GLY A 112 -3.16 27.07 1.54
N ILE A 113 -4.01 26.90 2.55
CA ILE A 113 -5.48 26.97 2.39
C ILE A 113 -6.04 28.14 3.20
N ASN A 114 -6.64 29.10 2.50
CA ASN A 114 -7.41 30.17 3.11
C ASN A 114 -8.89 29.77 3.16
N TYR A 115 -9.54 30.08 4.27
CA TYR A 115 -10.98 29.91 4.47
C TYR A 115 -11.50 31.04 5.35
N ASN A 116 -12.81 31.30 5.27
CA ASN A 116 -13.50 32.31 6.04
C ASN A 116 -14.80 31.73 6.61
N GLY A 117 -15.16 32.18 7.81
CA GLY A 117 -16.50 31.97 8.36
C GLY A 117 -17.52 32.86 7.66
N LEU A 118 -18.64 32.28 7.27
CA LEU A 118 -19.78 33.02 6.69
C LEU A 118 -20.95 32.96 7.65
N TYR A 119 -21.36 34.14 8.12
CA TYR A 119 -22.44 34.33 9.08
C TYR A 119 -22.25 33.45 10.32
N THR A 120 -21.01 33.46 10.82
CA THR A 120 -20.60 32.77 12.05
C THR A 120 -20.22 33.79 13.11
N ASP A 121 -20.51 33.48 14.37
CA ASP A 121 -20.01 34.25 15.51
C ASP A 121 -18.50 34.03 15.69
N TYR A 122 -18.04 32.80 15.44
CA TYR A 122 -16.62 32.45 15.48
C TYR A 122 -16.28 31.34 14.49
N VAL A 123 -15.01 31.31 14.08
CA VAL A 123 -14.34 30.17 13.45
C VAL A 123 -12.98 30.00 14.13
N ASN A 124 -12.73 28.83 14.69
CA ASN A 124 -11.48 28.48 15.35
C ASN A 124 -10.85 27.29 14.64
N VAL A 125 -9.53 27.32 14.50
CA VAL A 125 -8.78 26.21 13.91
C VAL A 125 -7.70 25.74 14.86
N GLY A 126 -7.85 24.48 15.24
CA GLY A 126 -6.85 23.65 15.91
C GLY A 126 -6.95 22.27 15.26
N ASN A 127 -7.06 21.21 16.04
CA ASN A 127 -7.24 19.86 15.50
C ASN A 127 -8.51 19.72 14.62
N THR A 128 -9.49 20.60 14.83
CA THR A 128 -10.71 20.73 14.03
C THR A 128 -10.91 22.15 13.54
N ILE A 129 -11.70 22.32 12.48
CA ILE A 129 -12.29 23.62 12.15
C ILE A 129 -13.63 23.70 12.88
N SER A 130 -13.69 24.45 13.97
CA SER A 130 -14.89 24.60 14.81
C SER A 130 -15.51 25.96 14.59
N PHE A 131 -16.83 26.01 14.43
CA PHE A 131 -17.54 27.26 14.18
C PHE A 131 -18.96 27.24 14.74
N LYS A 132 -19.48 28.42 15.06
CA LYS A 132 -20.87 28.63 15.48
C LYS A 132 -21.55 29.63 14.56
N ALA A 133 -22.67 29.24 14.01
CA ALA A 133 -23.44 30.05 13.08
C ALA A 133 -24.38 31.02 13.83
N ASN A 134 -24.52 32.24 13.33
CA ASN A 134 -25.37 33.28 13.90
C ASN A 134 -26.74 33.36 13.21
N ALA A 135 -27.64 34.24 13.66
CA ALA A 135 -29.00 34.36 13.14
C ALA A 135 -29.13 35.06 11.77
N SER A 136 -28.01 35.43 11.14
CA SER A 136 -28.00 36.04 9.81
C SER A 136 -27.99 34.96 8.73
N GLN A 137 -28.67 35.23 7.60
CA GLN A 137 -28.65 34.37 6.40
C GLN A 137 -28.87 32.88 6.74
N ASN A 138 -30.03 32.58 7.35
CA ASN A 138 -30.37 31.29 7.98
C ASN A 138 -30.29 30.04 7.08
N ALA A 139 -30.05 30.20 5.78
CA ALA A 139 -29.91 29.10 4.83
C ALA A 139 -28.50 28.94 4.25
N ARG A 140 -27.52 29.80 4.59
CA ARG A 140 -26.22 29.88 3.88
C ARG A 140 -25.05 30.23 4.79
N LYS A 141 -24.82 29.43 5.84
CA LYS A 141 -23.79 29.72 6.85
C LYS A 141 -22.95 28.50 7.17
N GLY A 142 -21.67 28.75 7.45
CA GLY A 142 -20.66 27.71 7.57
C GLY A 142 -19.26 28.24 7.27
N VAL A 143 -18.40 27.35 6.79
CA VAL A 143 -17.02 27.65 6.42
C VAL A 143 -16.89 27.59 4.90
N ALA A 144 -16.43 28.70 4.33
CA ALA A 144 -16.11 28.84 2.92
C ALA A 144 -14.61 28.81 2.71
N PHE A 145 -14.16 27.99 1.77
CA PHE A 145 -12.76 27.99 1.33
C PHE A 145 -12.60 29.13 0.31
N SER A 146 -11.61 29.99 0.51
CA SER A 146 -11.32 31.12 -0.39
C SER A 146 -10.13 30.82 -1.31
N SER A 147 -9.26 29.88 -0.93
CA SER A 147 -8.23 29.31 -1.81
C SER A 147 -8.84 28.22 -2.71
N PRO A 148 -8.74 28.34 -4.05
CA PRO A 148 -9.19 27.30 -4.96
C PRO A 148 -8.38 26.00 -4.85
N VAL A 149 -9.09 24.88 -4.77
CA VAL A 149 -8.49 23.53 -4.69
C VAL A 149 -8.55 22.86 -6.06
N SER A 150 -7.50 22.16 -6.46
CA SER A 150 -7.50 21.42 -7.75
C SER A 150 -8.13 20.04 -7.56
N PHE A 151 -9.18 19.73 -8.34
CA PHE A 151 -9.86 18.43 -8.33
C PHE A 151 -9.51 17.54 -9.53
N SER A 152 -8.65 18.00 -10.43
CA SER A 152 -8.35 17.39 -11.74
C SER A 152 -7.87 15.92 -11.71
N SER A 153 -7.52 15.39 -10.54
CA SER A 153 -7.05 14.01 -10.36
C SER A 153 -7.86 13.23 -9.32
N TYR A 154 -9.01 13.75 -8.89
CA TYR A 154 -9.82 13.21 -7.80
C TYR A 154 -11.27 13.00 -8.25
N GLY A 155 -11.88 11.92 -7.77
CA GLY A 155 -13.27 11.57 -8.06
C GLY A 155 -14.23 11.91 -6.92
N ARG A 156 -13.71 12.02 -5.68
CA ARG A 156 -14.52 12.22 -4.48
C ARG A 156 -13.92 13.25 -3.53
N LEU A 157 -14.81 13.99 -2.86
CA LEU A 157 -14.50 14.87 -1.72
C LEU A 157 -15.14 14.29 -0.47
N TYR A 158 -14.33 13.99 0.53
CA TYR A 158 -14.78 13.48 1.82
C TYR A 158 -14.66 14.56 2.89
N VAL A 159 -15.72 14.75 3.67
CA VAL A 159 -15.74 15.68 4.80
C VAL A 159 -16.27 14.94 6.02
N ARG A 160 -15.45 14.85 7.07
CA ARG A 160 -15.86 14.32 8.36
C ARG A 160 -16.16 15.46 9.32
N TYR A 161 -17.31 15.41 9.96
CA TYR A 161 -17.74 16.46 10.88
C TYR A 161 -18.58 15.92 12.03
N SER A 162 -18.70 16.73 13.07
CA SER A 162 -19.72 16.59 14.13
C SER A 162 -20.51 17.90 14.20
N SER A 163 -21.83 17.82 14.26
CA SER A 163 -22.72 18.97 14.23
C SER A 163 -24.08 18.60 14.82
N ASP A 164 -24.75 19.58 15.42
CA ASP A 164 -26.15 19.49 15.89
C ASP A 164 -27.17 19.49 14.75
N VAL A 165 -26.75 19.85 13.53
CA VAL A 165 -27.53 19.77 12.30
C VAL A 165 -26.77 19.04 11.19
N SER A 166 -27.49 18.51 10.20
CA SER A 166 -26.84 17.94 9.00
C SER A 166 -26.15 19.06 8.21
N LEU A 167 -24.90 18.83 7.82
CA LEU A 167 -24.15 19.76 6.98
C LEU A 167 -24.23 19.37 5.50
N THR A 168 -24.42 20.37 4.66
CA THR A 168 -24.22 20.31 3.22
C THR A 168 -22.74 20.55 2.91
N VAL A 169 -22.13 19.63 2.16
CA VAL A 169 -20.84 19.85 1.50
C VAL A 169 -21.13 20.20 0.06
N GLY A 170 -20.64 21.35 -0.37
CA GLY A 170 -20.87 21.87 -1.71
C GLY A 170 -19.60 22.35 -2.36
N VAL A 171 -19.53 22.14 -3.68
CA VAL A 171 -18.52 22.73 -4.55
C VAL A 171 -19.18 23.87 -5.32
N VAL A 172 -18.54 25.04 -5.32
CA VAL A 172 -19.04 26.23 -6.02
C VAL A 172 -17.99 26.80 -6.98
N LYS A 173 -18.46 27.60 -7.94
CA LYS A 173 -17.59 28.44 -8.76
C LYS A 173 -16.84 29.44 -7.88
N GLN A 174 -15.56 29.63 -8.19
CA GLN A 174 -14.78 30.67 -7.50
C GLN A 174 -15.46 32.02 -7.77
N GLY A 175 -15.73 32.77 -6.71
CA GLY A 175 -16.45 34.05 -6.80
C GLY A 175 -17.97 33.94 -6.95
N ALA A 176 -18.54 32.72 -6.99
CA ALA A 176 -19.99 32.55 -6.88
C ALA A 176 -20.44 32.57 -5.42
N ASP A 177 -21.72 32.88 -5.22
CA ASP A 177 -22.34 32.85 -3.91
C ASP A 177 -22.30 31.44 -3.31
N TYR A 178 -21.95 31.36 -2.02
CA TYR A 178 -21.93 30.12 -1.26
C TYR A 178 -23.37 29.64 -1.01
N GLY A 179 -23.84 28.74 -1.86
CA GLY A 179 -25.25 28.39 -2.05
C GLY A 179 -25.59 28.05 -3.50
N SER A 180 -24.80 28.57 -4.44
CA SER A 180 -24.86 28.25 -5.87
C SER A 180 -24.01 27.02 -6.18
N TRP A 181 -24.46 25.86 -5.71
CA TRP A 181 -23.77 24.58 -5.86
C TRP A 181 -23.66 24.17 -7.34
N GLU A 182 -22.47 23.74 -7.74
CA GLU A 182 -22.34 22.91 -8.95
C GLU A 182 -22.65 21.45 -8.64
N VAL A 183 -22.10 20.97 -7.52
CA VAL A 183 -22.42 19.70 -6.91
C VAL A 183 -22.46 19.89 -5.41
N SER A 184 -23.42 19.23 -4.75
CA SER A 184 -23.52 19.25 -3.30
C SER A 184 -24.28 18.04 -2.80
N THR A 185 -24.02 17.65 -1.57
CA THR A 185 -24.88 16.71 -0.86
C THR A 185 -24.92 17.02 0.64
N SER A 186 -26.01 16.64 1.28
CA SER A 186 -26.11 16.56 2.75
C SER A 186 -26.25 15.10 3.21
N ASP A 187 -26.24 14.16 2.26
CA ASP A 187 -26.28 12.73 2.56
C ASP A 187 -24.96 12.35 3.22
N SER A 188 -25.07 11.77 4.40
CA SER A 188 -23.94 11.40 5.23
C SER A 188 -24.19 10.06 5.88
N TYR A 189 -23.10 9.34 6.16
CA TYR A 189 -23.15 8.13 6.96
C TYR A 189 -22.49 8.36 8.32
N SER A 190 -22.94 7.61 9.32
CA SER A 190 -22.36 7.66 10.67
C SER A 190 -20.99 6.98 10.65
N ILE A 191 -19.98 7.64 11.22
CA ILE A 191 -18.68 7.06 11.54
C ILE A 191 -18.68 6.56 13.00
N ASP A 192 -19.28 7.35 13.87
CA ASP A 192 -19.48 7.08 15.30
C ASP A 192 -20.73 7.85 15.77
N SER A 193 -21.10 7.72 17.05
CA SER A 193 -22.28 8.31 17.70
C SER A 193 -22.53 9.79 17.38
N ASN A 194 -21.47 10.61 17.31
CA ASN A 194 -21.55 12.05 17.08
C ASN A 194 -20.79 12.53 15.83
N VAL A 195 -20.27 11.60 15.03
CA VAL A 195 -19.40 11.93 13.89
C VAL A 195 -20.00 11.35 12.61
N ARG A 196 -20.17 12.23 11.63
CA ARG A 196 -20.71 11.92 10.30
C ARG A 196 -19.68 12.17 9.24
N GLU A 197 -19.87 11.52 8.10
CA GLU A 197 -19.04 11.74 6.93
C GLU A 197 -19.89 11.87 5.68
N VAL A 198 -19.60 12.91 4.91
CA VAL A 198 -20.12 13.12 3.56
C VAL A 198 -19.08 12.61 2.57
N ALA A 199 -19.53 11.88 1.57
CA ALA A 199 -18.77 11.54 0.38
C ALA A 199 -19.46 12.18 -0.83
N LEU A 200 -18.89 13.26 -1.35
CA LEU A 200 -19.42 13.99 -2.50
C LEU A 200 -18.68 13.56 -3.76
N ASP A 201 -19.41 13.09 -4.76
CA ASP A 201 -18.85 12.86 -6.09
C ASP A 201 -18.50 14.21 -6.75
N ILE A 202 -17.25 14.35 -7.15
CA ILE A 202 -16.68 15.56 -7.80
C ILE A 202 -16.07 15.23 -9.16
N PHE A 203 -16.34 14.02 -9.67
CA PHE A 203 -15.81 13.54 -10.93
C PHE A 203 -16.14 14.49 -12.09
N GLY A 204 -15.15 14.78 -12.94
CA GLY A 204 -15.31 15.69 -14.07
C GLY A 204 -15.18 17.18 -13.76
N ILE A 205 -14.99 17.58 -12.50
CA ILE A 205 -14.66 18.96 -12.15
C ILE A 205 -13.17 19.23 -12.45
N THR A 206 -12.89 19.75 -13.64
CA THR A 206 -11.52 19.96 -14.15
C THR A 206 -10.94 21.33 -13.84
N ARG A 207 -11.79 22.29 -13.45
CA ARG A 207 -11.39 23.63 -13.03
C ARG A 207 -10.97 23.64 -11.55
N ARG A 208 -10.51 24.79 -11.03
CA ARG A 208 -10.20 24.99 -9.60
C ARG A 208 -11.41 25.61 -8.88
N PRO A 209 -12.34 24.83 -8.31
CA PRO A 209 -13.45 25.36 -7.55
C PRO A 209 -13.04 25.75 -6.11
N VAL A 210 -14.01 26.28 -5.37
CA VAL A 210 -13.93 26.39 -3.92
C VAL A 210 -14.98 25.50 -3.26
N VAL A 211 -14.71 25.11 -2.02
CA VAL A 211 -15.59 24.27 -1.22
C VAL A 211 -16.34 25.15 -0.22
N PHE A 212 -17.57 24.79 0.08
CA PHE A 212 -18.31 25.28 1.22
C PHE A 212 -18.83 24.11 2.05
N ILE A 213 -18.72 24.25 3.36
CA ILE A 213 -19.23 23.27 4.31
C ILE A 213 -20.08 24.04 5.31
N GLY A 214 -21.38 23.75 5.33
CA GLY A 214 -22.33 24.48 6.16
C GLY A 214 -23.72 23.92 6.03
N ILE A 215 -24.74 24.77 6.00
CA ILE A 215 -26.11 24.36 5.73
C ILE A 215 -26.62 24.98 4.43
N SER A 216 -27.56 24.29 3.79
CA SER A 216 -28.39 24.81 2.69
C SER A 216 -29.85 25.05 3.11
N GLY A 217 -30.30 24.47 4.23
CA GLY A 217 -31.65 24.60 4.79
C GLY A 217 -31.76 25.66 5.88
N TYR A 218 -32.98 26.00 6.29
CA TYR A 218 -33.23 27.04 7.30
C TYR A 218 -32.93 26.54 8.73
N PHE A 219 -31.90 27.09 9.35
CA PHE A 219 -31.62 26.92 10.78
C PHE A 219 -31.14 28.24 11.38
N PRO A 220 -31.70 28.73 12.50
CA PRO A 220 -31.35 30.03 13.05
C PRO A 220 -29.95 30.06 13.66
N THR A 221 -29.48 29.01 14.31
CA THR A 221 -28.13 28.88 14.86
C THR A 221 -27.74 27.41 14.93
N TYR A 222 -26.45 27.09 14.82
CA TYR A 222 -25.93 25.73 15.00
C TYR A 222 -24.43 25.78 15.32
N SER A 223 -23.86 24.68 15.78
CA SER A 223 -22.41 24.54 16.02
C SER A 223 -21.86 23.29 15.36
N ALA A 224 -20.73 23.42 14.70
CA ALA A 224 -20.11 22.30 14.01
C ALA A 224 -18.59 22.28 14.20
N SER A 225 -18.02 21.10 14.07
CA SER A 225 -16.58 20.86 14.03
C SER A 225 -16.24 19.93 12.87
N ILE A 226 -15.38 20.39 11.97
CA ILE A 226 -14.87 19.61 10.84
C ILE A 226 -13.55 18.98 11.26
N HIS A 227 -13.47 17.65 11.17
CA HIS A 227 -12.33 16.84 11.60
C HIS A 227 -11.36 16.57 10.45
N ARG A 228 -11.90 16.35 9.25
CA ARG A 228 -11.07 16.07 8.07
C ARG A 228 -11.75 16.51 6.78
N ILE A 229 -10.93 16.90 5.82
CA ILE A 229 -11.33 17.17 4.44
C ILE A 229 -10.27 16.56 3.54
N ILE A 230 -10.65 15.55 2.77
CA ILE A 230 -9.73 14.81 1.90
C ILE A 230 -10.34 14.60 0.51
N LEU A 231 -9.52 14.66 -0.53
CA LEU A 231 -9.90 14.29 -1.88
C LEU A 231 -9.48 12.85 -2.15
N GLY A 232 -10.38 12.00 -2.63
CA GLY A 232 -10.07 10.62 -3.01
C GLY A 232 -9.89 10.47 -4.51
N ARG A 233 -8.85 9.72 -4.91
CA ARG A 233 -8.70 9.30 -6.32
C ARG A 233 -9.85 8.36 -6.71
N PRO A 234 -10.27 8.36 -7.99
CA PRO A 234 -11.15 7.32 -8.50
C PRO A 234 -10.48 5.95 -8.28
N LEU A 235 -11.22 4.98 -7.75
CA LEU A 235 -10.81 3.57 -7.72
C LEU A 235 -10.93 2.97 -9.12
#